data_AF-A0A1Q4D2F4-F1
#
_entry.id   AF-A0A1Q4D2F4-F1
#
_cell.length_a   1.000
_cell.length_b   1.000
_cell.length_c   1.000
_cell.angle_alpha   90.00
_cell.angle_beta   90.00
_cell.angle_gamma   90.00
#
_symmetry.space_group_name_H-M   'P 1'
#
loop_
_entity.id
_entity.type
_entity.pdbx_description
1 polymer ?
#
loop_
_entity_poly.entity_id
_entity_poly.type
_entity_poly.pdbx_seq_one_letter_code
_entity_poly.pdbx_strand_id
1 'polypeptide(L)'
;MSRTGKGLLDTNIVILRKLIDPAELPDEMAISAVTLAELSAGPHQVRSADGQHGYDESAERARRLDVLQRAEHEFDAIPFDDDAARTYGRVVAAVVAAGRTPRRRVADLMIASIAIVHDLPLFTTNPDDFAGLDGLLEVVPVNRP
;
A
#
# COMPACT_ATOMS: atom_id res chain seq x y z
N MET A 1 -5.53 -16.96 14.07
CA MET A 1 -5.49 -16.06 15.25
C MET A 1 -5.38 -14.67 14.67
N SER A 2 -6.38 -13.79 14.90
CA SER A 2 -6.32 -12.42 14.37
C SER A 2 -5.02 -11.75 14.80
N ARG A 3 -4.38 -11.00 13.89
CA ARG A 3 -3.21 -10.19 14.24
C ARG A 3 -3.73 -9.00 15.06
N THR A 4 -3.60 -9.11 16.37
CA THR A 4 -4.11 -8.13 17.34
C THR A 4 -3.42 -6.78 17.16
N GLY A 5 -4.19 -5.72 16.89
CA GLY A 5 -3.69 -4.35 16.81
C GLY A 5 -4.19 -3.54 15.61
N LYS A 6 -3.67 -2.31 15.50
CA LYS A 6 -3.90 -1.39 14.38
C LYS A 6 -2.77 -1.52 13.35
N GLY A 7 -3.07 -1.42 12.06
CA GLY A 7 -2.06 -1.49 11.00
C GLY A 7 -2.37 -0.62 9.79
N LEU A 8 -1.31 -0.19 9.10
CA LEU A 8 -1.41 0.49 7.82
C LEU A 8 -1.44 -0.55 6.70
N LEU A 9 -2.41 -0.45 5.81
CA LEU A 9 -2.52 -1.32 4.65
C LEU A 9 -1.78 -0.70 3.47
N ASP A 10 -0.87 -1.46 2.87
CA ASP A 10 -0.34 -1.17 1.55
C ASP A 10 -1.45 -1.27 0.48
N THR A 11 -1.25 -0.62 -0.66
CA THR A 11 -2.24 -0.54 -1.75
C THR A 11 -2.60 -1.92 -2.29
N ASN A 12 -1.63 -2.85 -2.36
CA ASN A 12 -1.90 -4.22 -2.78
C ASN A 12 -2.86 -4.94 -1.82
N ILE A 13 -2.79 -4.68 -0.51
CA ILE A 13 -3.70 -5.25 0.48
C ILE A 13 -5.11 -4.69 0.27
N VAL A 14 -5.26 -3.38 0.08
CA VAL A 14 -6.58 -2.78 -0.15
C VAL A 14 -7.26 -3.34 -1.39
N ILE A 15 -6.49 -3.53 -2.48
CA ILE A 15 -6.98 -4.14 -3.73
C ILE A 15 -7.39 -5.60 -3.52
N LEU A 16 -6.56 -6.39 -2.85
CA LEU A 16 -6.74 -7.83 -2.71
C LEU A 16 -7.58 -8.23 -1.48
N ARG A 17 -7.99 -7.26 -0.65
CA ARG A 17 -8.59 -7.49 0.68
C ARG A 17 -9.72 -8.51 0.71
N LYS A 18 -10.58 -8.54 -0.32
CA LYS A 18 -11.70 -9.50 -0.42
C LYS A 18 -11.25 -10.96 -0.57
N LEU A 19 -10.00 -11.21 -0.93
CA LEU A 19 -9.41 -12.51 -1.21
C LEU A 19 -8.41 -12.95 -0.13
N ILE A 20 -8.00 -12.03 0.75
CA ILE A 20 -7.05 -12.30 1.84
C ILE A 20 -7.81 -12.93 3.02
N ASP A 21 -7.20 -13.92 3.69
CA ASP A 21 -7.72 -14.45 4.94
C ASP A 21 -7.81 -13.32 5.98
N PRO A 22 -9.01 -13.00 6.53
CA PRO A 22 -9.16 -11.95 7.53
C PRO A 22 -8.25 -12.13 8.75
N ALA A 23 -7.82 -13.36 9.08
CA ALA A 23 -6.89 -13.61 10.17
C ALA A 23 -5.46 -13.06 9.93
N GLU A 24 -5.11 -12.74 8.67
CA GLU A 24 -3.83 -12.14 8.30
C GLU A 24 -3.83 -10.60 8.36
N LEU A 25 -5.02 -9.99 8.52
CA LEU A 25 -5.22 -8.54 8.59
C LEU A 25 -5.27 -8.04 10.04
N PRO A 26 -4.98 -6.75 10.28
CA PRO A 26 -5.13 -6.15 11.61
C PRO A 26 -6.62 -5.95 11.95
N ASP A 27 -6.93 -5.93 13.25
CA ASP A 27 -8.29 -5.65 13.73
C ASP A 27 -8.74 -4.22 13.38
N GLU A 28 -7.83 -3.25 13.49
CA GLU A 28 -8.04 -1.86 13.09
C GLU A 28 -7.17 -1.51 11.88
N MET A 29 -7.81 -1.08 10.79
CA MET A 29 -7.14 -0.83 9.52
C MET A 29 -7.09 0.68 9.22
N ALA A 30 -5.95 1.13 8.69
CA ALA A 30 -5.79 2.46 8.12
C ALA A 30 -5.20 2.35 6.71
N ILE A 31 -5.43 3.37 5.89
CA ILE A 31 -4.75 3.53 4.60
C ILE A 31 -4.03 4.88 4.57
N SER A 32 -3.02 4.99 3.70
CA SER A 32 -2.37 6.26 3.45
C SER A 32 -3.08 7.05 2.34
N ALA A 33 -2.90 8.37 2.33
CA ALA A 33 -3.32 9.21 1.21
C ALA A 33 -2.60 8.85 -0.10
N VAL A 34 -1.40 8.25 -0.01
CA VAL A 34 -0.66 7.73 -1.18
C VAL A 34 -1.38 6.52 -1.76
N THR A 35 -1.82 5.59 -0.91
CA THR A 35 -2.66 4.45 -1.30
C THR A 35 -3.96 4.92 -1.95
N LEU A 36 -4.63 5.91 -1.36
CA LEU A 36 -5.83 6.50 -1.97
C LEU A 36 -5.54 7.12 -3.34
N ALA A 37 -4.40 7.80 -3.50
CA ALA A 37 -3.99 8.36 -4.79
C ALA A 37 -3.71 7.28 -5.85
N GLU A 38 -3.10 6.16 -5.48
CA GLU A 38 -2.88 5.02 -6.37
C GLU A 38 -4.20 4.37 -6.81
N LEU A 39 -5.13 4.18 -5.87
CA LEU A 39 -6.49 3.68 -6.17
C LEU A 39 -7.24 4.64 -7.11
N SER A 40 -7.10 5.95 -6.89
CA SER A 40 -7.71 6.99 -7.72
C SER A 40 -7.15 7.00 -9.14
N ALA A 41 -5.83 6.76 -9.30
CA ALA A 41 -5.20 6.68 -10.60
C ALA A 41 -5.54 5.38 -11.37
N GLY A 42 -5.76 4.28 -10.65
CA GLY A 42 -5.95 2.94 -11.21
C GLY A 42 -6.96 2.83 -12.36
N PRO A 43 -8.20 3.35 -12.25
CA PRO A 43 -9.20 3.33 -13.33
C PRO A 43 -8.76 4.04 -14.63
N HIS A 44 -7.94 5.08 -14.50
CA HIS A 44 -7.43 5.87 -15.63
C HIS A 44 -6.25 5.21 -16.34
N GLN A 45 -5.64 4.20 -15.72
CA GLN A 45 -4.53 3.43 -16.28
C GLN A 45 -4.99 2.17 -17.02
N VAL A 46 -6.29 1.85 -16.99
CA VAL A 46 -6.86 0.73 -17.77
C VAL A 46 -6.73 1.07 -19.24
N ARG A 47 -5.95 0.26 -19.96
CA ARG A 47 -5.67 0.40 -21.40
C ARG A 47 -6.10 -0.85 -22.13
N SER A 48 -6.41 -0.69 -23.41
CA SER A 48 -6.60 -1.81 -24.32
C SER A 48 -5.38 -2.70 -24.35
N ALA A 49 -5.60 -3.97 -24.02
CA ALA A 49 -4.62 -5.00 -24.23
C ALA A 49 -4.72 -5.43 -25.70
N ASP A 50 -3.94 -4.79 -26.57
CA ASP A 50 -3.84 -5.18 -27.97
C ASP A 50 -3.48 -6.68 -28.05
N GLY A 51 -4.47 -7.51 -28.39
CA GLY A 51 -4.30 -8.95 -28.61
C GLY A 51 -4.67 -9.89 -27.47
N GLN A 52 -5.08 -9.42 -26.27
CA GLN A 52 -5.56 -10.34 -25.22
C GLN A 52 -7.04 -10.67 -25.43
N HIS A 53 -7.30 -11.84 -26.00
CA HIS A 53 -8.64 -12.40 -26.09
C HIS A 53 -9.17 -12.66 -24.67
N GLY A 54 -10.19 -11.90 -24.23
CA GLY A 54 -10.88 -12.11 -22.95
C GLY A 54 -10.68 -11.03 -21.88
N TYR A 55 -9.90 -9.96 -22.15
CA TYR A 55 -9.80 -8.82 -21.24
C TYR A 55 -10.92 -7.79 -21.52
N ASP A 56 -11.88 -7.68 -20.59
CA ASP A 56 -12.90 -6.63 -20.64
C ASP A 56 -12.43 -5.39 -19.86
N GLU A 57 -11.98 -4.38 -20.60
CA GLU A 57 -11.52 -3.10 -20.07
C GLU A 57 -12.59 -2.39 -19.23
N SER A 58 -13.86 -2.47 -19.63
CA SER A 58 -14.95 -1.81 -18.90
C SER A 58 -15.17 -2.52 -17.57
N ALA A 59 -15.11 -3.84 -17.55
CA ALA A 59 -15.20 -4.62 -16.32
C ALA A 59 -14.03 -4.36 -15.37
N GLU A 60 -12.79 -4.30 -15.88
CA GLU A 60 -11.62 -4.00 -15.04
C GLU A 60 -11.65 -2.55 -14.51
N ARG A 61 -12.07 -1.57 -15.32
CA ARG A 61 -12.24 -0.19 -14.86
C ARG A 61 -13.32 -0.10 -13.78
N ALA A 62 -14.46 -0.78 -13.97
CA ALA A 62 -15.51 -0.85 -12.97
C ALA A 62 -15.04 -1.50 -11.66
N ARG A 63 -14.25 -2.58 -11.74
CA ARG A 63 -13.64 -3.23 -10.57
C ARG A 63 -12.73 -2.27 -9.80
N ARG A 64 -11.87 -1.51 -10.48
CA ARG A 64 -10.98 -0.53 -9.82
C ARG A 64 -11.74 0.63 -9.18
N LEU A 65 -12.79 1.12 -9.83
CA LEU A 65 -13.68 2.13 -9.24
C LEU A 65 -14.42 1.62 -8.00
N ASP A 66 -14.90 0.37 -8.01
CA ASP A 66 -15.52 -0.25 -6.85
C ASP A 66 -14.54 -0.38 -5.66
N VAL A 67 -13.26 -0.67 -5.90
CA VAL A 67 -12.24 -0.66 -4.84
C VAL A 67 -12.04 0.75 -4.28
N LEU A 68 -11.90 1.76 -5.14
CA LEU A 68 -11.74 3.16 -4.74
C LEU A 68 -12.91 3.65 -3.88
N GLN A 69 -14.14 3.47 -4.37
CA GLN A 69 -15.35 3.93 -3.67
C GLN A 69 -15.51 3.27 -2.29
N ARG A 70 -15.18 1.98 -2.19
CA ARG A 70 -15.18 1.28 -0.90
C ARG A 70 -14.12 1.82 0.04
N ALA A 71 -12.92 2.10 -0.46
CA ALA A 71 -11.86 2.70 0.35
C ALA A 71 -12.24 4.10 0.84
N GLU A 72 -12.81 4.96 -0.01
CA GLU A 72 -13.29 6.30 0.36
C GLU A 72 -14.44 6.28 1.39
N HIS A 73 -15.28 5.24 1.34
CA HIS A 73 -16.37 5.07 2.30
C HIS A 73 -15.88 4.50 3.65
N GLU A 74 -14.86 3.65 3.64
CA GLU A 74 -14.39 2.91 4.83
C GLU A 74 -13.30 3.65 5.61
N PHE A 75 -12.47 4.47 4.94
CA PHE A 75 -11.25 5.01 5.53
C PHE A 75 -11.12 6.53 5.41
N ASP A 76 -10.72 7.16 6.52
CA ASP A 76 -10.09 8.47 6.52
C ASP A 76 -8.57 8.29 6.29
N ALA A 77 -8.12 8.58 5.07
CA ALA A 77 -6.73 8.32 4.68
C ALA A 77 -5.73 9.23 5.42
N ILE A 78 -4.66 8.64 5.94
CA ILE A 78 -3.62 9.37 6.68
C ILE A 78 -2.77 10.21 5.69
N PRO A 79 -2.63 11.53 5.89
CA PRO A 79 -1.89 12.40 4.97
C PRO A 79 -0.38 12.13 4.99
N PHE A 80 0.27 12.43 3.87
CA PHE A 80 1.73 12.60 3.84
C PHE A 80 2.07 14.04 4.27
N ASP A 81 2.20 14.25 5.57
CA ASP A 81 2.45 15.55 6.18
C ASP A 81 3.95 15.88 6.34
N ASP A 82 4.25 16.98 7.03
CA ASP A 82 5.63 17.43 7.25
C ASP A 82 6.48 16.44 8.04
N ASP A 83 5.90 15.68 8.97
CA ASP A 83 6.63 14.70 9.77
C ASP A 83 6.90 13.43 8.95
N ALA A 84 5.95 12.99 8.13
CA ALA A 84 6.17 11.94 7.15
C ALA A 84 7.22 12.36 6.12
N ALA A 85 7.20 13.61 5.65
CA ALA A 85 8.19 14.16 4.72
C ALA A 85 9.60 14.21 5.32
N ARG A 86 9.75 14.59 6.59
CA ARG A 86 11.04 14.53 7.31
C ARG A 86 11.52 13.09 7.48
N THR A 87 10.63 12.18 7.83
CA THR A 87 10.94 10.75 8.01
C THR A 87 11.35 10.09 6.70
N TYR A 88 10.76 10.51 5.57
CA TYR A 88 11.12 10.06 4.23
C TYR A 88 12.62 10.19 3.93
N GLY A 89 13.28 11.25 4.42
CA GLY A 89 14.73 11.39 4.29
C GLY A 89 15.53 10.26 4.95
N ARG A 90 15.10 9.82 6.15
CA ARG A 90 15.72 8.70 6.88
C ARG A 90 15.46 7.37 6.18
N VAL A 91 14.23 7.17 5.69
CA VAL A 91 13.82 5.99 4.92
C VAL A 91 14.66 5.87 3.65
N VAL A 92 14.82 6.96 2.89
CA VAL A 92 15.68 7.00 1.69
C VAL A 92 17.13 6.66 2.03
N ALA A 93 17.67 7.20 3.13
CA ALA A 93 19.04 6.91 3.55
C ALA A 93 19.24 5.42 3.86
N ALA A 94 18.29 4.78 4.57
CA ALA A 94 18.32 3.36 4.85
C ALA A 94 18.25 2.50 3.57
N VAL A 95 17.39 2.86 2.63
CA VAL A 95 17.26 2.20 1.33
C VAL A 95 18.55 2.30 0.50
N VAL A 96 19.20 3.46 0.50
CA VAL A 96 20.49 3.66 -0.19
C VAL A 96 21.59 2.83 0.48
N ALA A 97 21.64 2.81 1.81
CA ALA A 97 22.59 1.98 2.57
C ALA A 97 22.40 0.48 2.29
N ALA A 98 21.17 0.04 2.03
CA ALA A 98 20.85 -1.32 1.60
C ALA A 98 21.15 -1.59 0.10
N GLY A 99 21.78 -0.65 -0.62
CA GLY A 99 22.19 -0.82 -2.01
C GLY A 99 21.05 -0.74 -3.03
N ARG A 100 19.87 -0.23 -2.64
CA ARG A 100 18.70 -0.17 -3.53
C ARG A 100 18.44 1.26 -4.03
N THR A 101 17.68 1.41 -5.13
CA THR A 101 17.39 2.71 -5.76
C THR A 101 16.06 3.33 -5.28
N PRO A 102 16.06 4.45 -4.54
CA PRO A 102 14.84 5.05 -3.98
C PRO A 102 13.84 5.53 -5.04
N ARG A 103 14.33 6.08 -6.16
CA ARG A 103 13.48 6.63 -7.24
C ARG A 103 12.50 5.62 -7.85
N ARG A 104 12.76 4.31 -7.72
CA ARG A 104 11.89 3.26 -8.25
C ARG A 104 10.71 2.90 -7.33
N ARG A 105 10.67 3.46 -6.12
CA ARG A 105 9.76 3.06 -5.04
C ARG A 105 9.26 4.27 -4.25
N VAL A 106 9.12 5.42 -4.90
CA VAL A 106 8.78 6.69 -4.22
C VAL A 106 7.48 6.55 -3.42
N ALA A 107 6.44 5.96 -4.03
CA ALA A 107 5.16 5.73 -3.36
C ALA A 107 5.33 4.81 -2.13
N ASP A 108 5.97 3.65 -2.28
CA ASP A 108 6.23 2.73 -1.16
C ASP A 108 6.98 3.41 -0.01
N LEU A 109 8.00 4.22 -0.32
CA LEU A 109 8.76 4.92 0.73
C LEU A 109 7.95 6.04 1.40
N MET A 110 7.01 6.67 0.70
CA MET A 110 6.06 7.60 1.31
C MET A 110 5.08 6.86 2.24
N ILE A 111 4.54 5.72 1.80
CA ILE A 111 3.67 4.84 2.62
C ILE A 111 4.42 4.40 3.89
N ALA A 112 5.65 3.90 3.74
CA ALA A 112 6.51 3.53 4.85
C ALA A 112 6.77 4.68 5.82
N SER A 113 6.98 5.90 5.30
CA SER A 113 7.22 7.08 6.16
C SER A 113 5.99 7.43 7.00
N ILE A 114 4.79 7.31 6.43
CA ILE A 114 3.53 7.49 7.17
C ILE A 114 3.40 6.41 8.25
N ALA A 115 3.63 5.14 7.90
CA ALA A 115 3.60 4.04 8.86
C ALA A 115 4.53 4.27 10.06
N ILE A 116 5.77 4.71 9.81
CA ILE A 116 6.77 5.00 10.84
C ILE A 116 6.34 6.15 11.76
N VAL A 117 5.83 7.26 11.20
CA VAL A 117 5.41 8.42 12.00
C VAL A 117 4.24 8.10 12.92
N HIS A 118 3.34 7.24 12.47
CA HIS A 118 2.15 6.85 13.22
C HIS A 118 2.33 5.57 14.05
N ASP A 119 3.54 5.01 14.10
CA ASP A 119 3.87 3.76 14.81
C ASP A 119 2.92 2.61 14.42
N LEU A 120 2.68 2.47 13.11
CA LEU A 120 1.80 1.45 12.54
C LEU A 120 2.62 0.38 11.82
N PRO A 121 2.42 -0.91 12.12
CA PRO A 121 2.92 -1.99 11.28
C PRO A 121 2.34 -1.88 9.86
N LEU A 122 3.17 -2.10 8.84
CA LEU A 122 2.78 -2.04 7.44
C LEU A 122 2.48 -3.44 6.89
N PHE A 123 1.23 -3.67 6.51
CA PHE A 123 0.78 -4.93 5.92
C PHE A 123 0.93 -4.87 4.40
N THR A 124 1.59 -5.87 3.81
CA THR A 124 1.83 -5.92 2.35
C THR A 124 1.95 -7.35 1.84
N THR A 125 1.56 -7.58 0.58
CA THR A 125 1.89 -8.83 -0.13
C THR A 125 3.30 -8.84 -0.71
N ASN A 126 4.01 -7.70 -0.68
CA ASN A 126 5.33 -7.52 -1.29
C ASN A 126 6.35 -7.00 -0.26
N PRO A 127 6.71 -7.77 0.80
CA PRO A 127 7.63 -7.30 1.83
C PRO A 127 9.00 -6.86 1.28
N ASP A 128 9.44 -7.45 0.17
CA ASP A 128 10.70 -7.10 -0.51
C ASP A 128 10.75 -5.64 -1.02
N ASP A 129 9.62 -4.98 -1.21
CA ASP A 129 9.59 -3.56 -1.62
C ASP A 129 10.14 -2.66 -0.49
N PHE A 130 10.07 -3.13 0.76
CA PHE A 130 10.50 -2.43 1.98
C PHE A 130 11.83 -2.96 2.55
N ALA A 131 12.51 -3.87 1.85
CA ALA A 131 13.80 -4.41 2.28
C ALA A 131 14.83 -3.30 2.57
N GLY A 132 15.46 -3.36 3.74
CA GLY A 132 16.39 -2.35 4.26
C GLY A 132 15.77 -1.38 5.28
N LEU A 133 14.48 -1.53 5.61
CA LEU A 133 13.79 -0.71 6.60
C LEU A 133 13.53 -1.43 7.93
N ASP A 134 14.08 -2.63 8.15
CA ASP A 134 13.79 -3.51 9.29
C ASP A 134 14.05 -2.87 10.66
N GLY A 135 14.97 -1.89 10.73
CA GLY A 135 15.26 -1.13 11.95
C GLY A 135 14.41 0.13 12.14
N LEU A 136 13.50 0.43 11.21
CA LEU A 136 12.66 1.63 11.21
C LEU A 136 11.17 1.30 11.17
N LEU A 137 10.79 0.22 10.47
CA LEU A 137 9.40 -0.13 10.18
C LEU A 137 9.16 -1.62 10.43
N GLU A 138 8.10 -1.93 11.17
CA GLU A 138 7.57 -3.29 11.22
C GLU A 138 6.80 -3.59 9.93
N VAL A 139 7.33 -4.51 9.11
CA VAL A 139 6.67 -4.98 7.90
C VAL A 139 6.03 -6.33 8.18
N VAL A 140 4.72 -6.42 7.97
CA VAL A 140 3.92 -7.60 8.23
C VAL A 140 3.55 -8.26 6.90
N PRO A 141 4.16 -9.39 6.53
CA PRO A 141 3.84 -10.07 5.28
C PRO A 141 2.44 -10.69 5.35
N VAL A 142 1.72 -10.56 4.24
CA VAL A 142 0.41 -11.18 4.00
C VAL A 142 0.52 -12.06 2.75
N ASN A 143 -0.04 -13.26 2.81
CA ASN A 143 -0.01 -14.17 1.67
C ASN A 143 -0.80 -13.58 0.51
N ARG A 144 -0.17 -13.59 -0.67
CA ARG A 144 -0.86 -13.20 -1.90
C ARG A 144 -1.79 -14.35 -2.33
N PRO A 145 -3.10 -14.10 -2.44
CA PRO A 145 -4.07 -15.11 -2.90
C PRO A 145 -3.92 -15.43 -4.40
#